data_AF-A0A6L4ZF99-F1
#
_entry.id   AF-A0A6L4ZF99-F1
#
_cell.length_a   1.000
_cell.length_b   1.000
_cell.length_c   1.000
_cell.angle_alpha   90.00
_cell.angle_beta   90.00
_cell.angle_gamma   90.00
#
_symmetry.space_group_name_H-M   'P 1'
#
loop_
_entity.id
_entity.type
_entity.pdbx_description
1 polymer ?
#
loop_
_entity_poly.entity_id
_entity_poly.type
_entity_poly.pdbx_seq_one_letter_code
_entity_poly.pdbx_strand_id
1 'polypeptide(L)' 'MFAVRGIYDGKKVKITDRISEKKRYRVVVTFIEELPLEENEICDFASQTESFDFWENKAEDIYQDYLTKKPNK' A
#
# COMPACT_ATOMS: atom_id res chain seq x y z
N MET A 1 -3.12 7.07 -35.08
CA MET A 1 -3.84 7.44 -33.83
C MET A 1 -2.84 7.29 -32.70
N PHE A 2 -2.52 8.37 -31.98
CA PHE A 2 -1.54 8.38 -30.88
C PHE A 2 -2.31 8.48 -29.57
N ALA A 3 -2.01 7.60 -28.61
CA ALA A 3 -2.61 7.60 -27.29
C ALA A 3 -1.54 8.01 -26.28
N VAL A 4 -1.93 8.87 -25.34
CA VAL A 4 -1.03 9.38 -24.31
C VAL A 4 -1.54 8.94 -22.96
N ARG A 5 -0.65 8.43 -22.11
CA ARG A 5 -1.02 8.02 -20.76
C ARG A 5 -1.00 9.21 -19.82
N GLY A 6 -1.87 9.16 -18.84
CA GLY A 6 -1.97 10.18 -17.82
C GLY A 6 -2.78 9.72 -16.63
N ILE A 7 -2.56 10.39 -15.51
CA ILE A 7 -3.26 10.15 -14.25
C ILE A 7 -4.37 11.19 -14.11
N TYR A 8 -5.57 10.75 -13.75
CA TYR A 8 -6.70 11.63 -13.51
C TYR A 8 -6.93 11.83 -12.01
N ASP A 9 -6.69 13.04 -11.52
CA ASP A 9 -6.84 13.40 -10.10
C ASP A 9 -8.28 13.88 -9.77
N GLY A 10 -9.31 13.38 -10.47
CA GLY A 10 -10.71 13.79 -10.27
C GLY A 10 -11.10 15.17 -10.82
N LYS A 11 -10.13 16.04 -11.13
CA LYS A 11 -10.36 17.37 -11.72
C LYS A 11 -9.47 17.68 -12.93
N LYS A 12 -8.28 17.08 -12.99
CA LYS A 12 -7.27 17.35 -14.03
C LYS A 12 -6.64 16.04 -14.48
N VAL A 13 -6.30 15.95 -15.76
CA VAL A 13 -5.48 14.88 -16.33
C VAL A 13 -4.04 15.35 -16.39
N LYS A 14 -3.14 14.70 -15.66
CA LYS A 14 -1.69 14.89 -15.75
C LYS A 14 -1.11 13.87 -16.71
N ILE A 15 -0.59 14.35 -17.82
CA ILE A 15 0.03 13.50 -18.84
C ILE A 15 1.40 13.05 -18.33
N THR A 16 1.65 11.74 -18.35
CA THR A 16 2.94 11.17 -17.90
C THR A 16 3.96 11.14 -19.04
N ASP A 17 3.50 11.09 -20.29
CA ASP A 17 4.37 11.06 -21.45
C ASP A 17 4.79 12.47 -21.90
N ARG A 18 6.01 12.58 -22.44
CA ARG A 18 6.51 13.85 -22.99
C ARG A 18 5.87 14.10 -24.36
N ILE A 19 5.09 15.18 -24.46
CA ILE A 19 4.57 15.68 -25.73
C ILE A 19 5.46 16.84 -26.21
N SER A 20 6.17 16.63 -27.32
CA SER A 20 7.06 17.64 -27.92
C SER A 20 6.31 18.68 -28.76
N GLU A 21 5.09 18.37 -29.19
CA GLU A 21 4.31 19.20 -30.11
C GLU A 21 3.38 20.18 -29.38
N LYS A 22 3.53 21.48 -29.65
CA LYS A 22 2.67 22.55 -29.09
C LYS A 22 1.51 22.93 -30.02
N LYS A 23 0.77 21.95 -30.53
CA LYS A 23 -0.40 22.18 -31.40
C LYS A 23 -1.70 21.87 -30.65
N ARG A 24 -2.82 22.45 -31.11
CA ARG A 24 -4.14 22.18 -30.54
C ARG A 24 -4.70 20.91 -31.17
N TYR A 25 -5.13 19.98 -30.33
CA TYR A 25 -5.69 18.70 -30.76
C TYR A 25 -7.09 18.50 -30.18
N ARG A 26 -7.98 17.85 -30.94
CA ARG A 26 -9.22 17.29 -30.40
C ARG A 26 -8.88 15.92 -29.81
N VAL A 27 -9.19 15.73 -28.54
CA VAL A 27 -8.82 14.51 -27.79
C VAL A 27 -10.06 13.80 -27.28
N VAL A 28 -9.99 12.47 -27.18
CA VAL A 28 -10.97 11.61 -26.52
C VAL A 28 -10.26 11.01 -25.31
N VAL A 29 -10.87 11.14 -24.13
CA VAL A 29 -10.32 10.63 -22.87
C VAL A 29 -11.03 9.32 -22.55
N THR A 30 -10.25 8.26 -22.36
CA THR A 30 -10.77 6.94 -21.99
C THR A 30 -10.13 6.52 -20.67
N PHE A 31 -10.95 6.20 -19.68
CA PHE A 31 -10.50 5.62 -18.42
C PHE A 31 -10.24 4.13 -18.64
N ILE A 32 -9.02 3.69 -18.35
CA ILE A 32 -8.59 2.30 -18.56
C ILE A 32 -8.73 1.50 -17.26
N GLU A 33 -8.38 2.12 -16.13
CA GLU A 33 -8.30 1.49 -14.83
C GLU A 33 -8.64 2.50 -13.73
N GLU A 34 -9.30 2.02 -12.68
CA GLU A 34 -9.55 2.78 -11.46
C GLU A 34 -8.45 2.48 -10.46
N LEU A 35 -7.74 3.52 -10.01
CA LEU A 35 -6.72 3.37 -8.98
C LEU A 35 -7.41 3.35 -7.60
N PRO A 36 -7.22 2.30 -6.79
CA PRO A 36 -7.80 2.23 -5.46
C PRO A 36 -7.23 3.33 -4.56
N LEU A 37 -8.09 4.00 -3.79
CA LEU A 37 -7.71 5.01 -2.80
C LEU A 37 -6.99 4.40 -1.58
N GLU A 38 -7.11 3.08 -1.38
CA GLU A 38 -6.84 2.36 -0.13
C GLU A 38 -5.39 1.89 0.06
N GLU A 39 -4.44 2.19 -0.83
CA GLU A 39 -3.03 1.77 -0.64
C GLU A 39 -2.39 2.36 0.64
N ASN A 40 -2.94 3.45 1.17
CA ASN A 40 -2.46 4.06 2.42
C ASN A 40 -2.97 3.36 3.68
N GLU A 41 -4.12 2.69 3.65
CA GLU A 41 -4.71 2.09 4.87
C GLU A 41 -3.90 0.89 5.38
N ILE A 42 -3.27 0.14 4.46
CA ILE A 42 -2.41 -1.01 4.81
C ILE A 42 -1.11 -0.52 5.48
N CYS A 43 -0.54 0.60 5.00
CA CYS A 43 0.63 1.22 5.61
C CYS A 43 0.30 1.81 6.99
N ASP A 44 -0.86 2.45 7.13
CA ASP A 44 -1.31 3.01 8.42
C ASP A 44 -1.57 1.90 9.44
N PHE A 45 -2.11 0.75 9.02
CA PHE A 45 -2.28 -0.43 9.88
C PHE A 45 -0.94 -1.01 10.35
N ALA A 46 0.05 -1.12 9.46
CA ALA A 46 1.40 -1.57 9.81
C ALA A 46 2.18 -0.57 10.70
N SER A 47 1.76 0.69 10.74
CA SER A 47 2.34 1.73 11.59
C SER A 47 1.81 1.74 13.03
N GLN A 48 0.74 0.98 13.32
CA GLN A 48 0.18 0.88 14.66
C GLN A 48 1.19 0.20 15.59
N THR A 49 1.70 0.98 16.55
CA THR A 49 2.78 0.62 17.46
C THR A 49 2.45 -0.58 18.37
N GLU A 50 1.16 -0.85 18.61
CA GLU A 50 0.67 -1.96 19.44
C GLU A 50 0.73 -3.34 18.75
N SER A 51 1.13 -3.42 17.47
CA SER A 51 1.22 -4.71 16.74
C SER A 51 2.26 -5.68 17.32
N PHE A 52 3.16 -5.22 18.19
CA PHE A 52 4.19 -6.04 18.83
C PHE A 52 3.90 -6.38 20.30
N ASP A 53 2.78 -5.93 20.86
CA ASP A 53 2.43 -6.21 22.26
C ASP A 53 2.25 -7.71 22.55
N PHE A 54 1.99 -8.51 21.50
CA PHE A 54 1.95 -9.97 21.59
C PHE A 54 3.29 -10.57 22.07
N TRP A 55 4.44 -9.96 21.76
CA TRP A 55 5.76 -10.42 22.24
C TRP A 55 5.91 -10.29 23.76
N GLU A 56 5.20 -9.35 24.38
CA GLU A 56 5.26 -9.11 25.83
C GLU A 56 4.21 -9.94 26.58
N ASN A 57 3.29 -10.60 25.88
CA ASN A 57 2.26 -11.41 26.49
C ASN A 57 2.82 -12.76 26.98
N LYS A 58 3.04 -12.86 28.30
CA LYS A 58 3.49 -14.09 28.96
C LYS A 58 2.55 -15.29 28.77
N ALA A 59 1.27 -15.08 28.48
CA ALA A 59 0.33 -16.17 28.19
C ALA A 59 0.53 -16.78 26.79
N GLU A 60 1.19 -16.04 25.89
CA GLU A 60 1.49 -16.45 24.51
C GLU A 60 2.97 -16.87 24.33
N ASP A 61 3.75 -16.87 25.41
CA ASP A 61 5.16 -17.27 25.43
C ASP A 61 5.29 -18.81 25.37
N ILE A 62 5.24 -19.34 24.14
CA ILE A 62 5.38 -20.76 23.82
C ILE A 62 6.72 -21.38 24.26
N TYR A 63 7.71 -20.57 24.65
CA TYR A 63 9.04 -21.03 25.05
C TYR A 63 9.16 -21.26 26.56
N GLN A 64 8.23 -20.76 27.39
CA GLN A 64 8.25 -21.00 28.84
C GLN A 64 7.90 -22.43 29.25
N ASP A 65 7.11 -23.15 28.44
CA ASP A 65 6.73 -24.54 28.72
C ASP A 65 7.94 -25.47 28.83
N TYR A 66 9.04 -25.16 28.13
CA TYR A 66 10.26 -25.98 28.14
C TYR A 66 11.15 -25.74 29.37
N LEU A 67 10.97 -24.64 30.10
CA LEU A 67 11.79 -24.29 31.26
C LEU A 67 11.37 -25.00 32.56
N THR A 68 10.19 -25.65 32.58
CA THR A 68 9.64 -26.25 33.81
C THR A 68 10.12 -27.68 34.11
N LYS A 69 10.99 -28.28 33.28
CA LYS A 69 11.60 -29.58 33.62
C LYS A 69 12.79 -29.41 34.57
N LYS A 70 12.50 -29.29 35.87
CA LYS A 70 13.48 -29.66 36.90
C LYS A 70 13.79 -31.15 36.76
N PRO A 71 15.06 -31.56 36.60
CA PRO A 71 15.41 -32.97 36.73
C PRO A 71 15.18 -33.39 38.18
N ASN A 72 14.26 -34.32 38.41
CA ASN A 72 14.11 -34.98 39.70
C ASN A 72 15.45 -35.63 40.06
N LYS A 73 16.04 -35.17 41.16
CA LYS A 73 17.19 -35.81 41.81
C LYS A 73 16.70 -36.85 42.79
#